data_AF-A0A842NDI5-F1
#
_entry.id   AF-A0A842NDI5-F1
#
_cell.length_a   1.000
_cell.length_b   1.000
_cell.length_c   1.000
_cell.angle_alpha   90.00
_cell.angle_beta   90.00
_cell.angle_gamma   90.00
#
_symmetry.space_group_name_H-M   'P 1'
#
loop_
_entity.id
_entity.type
_entity.pdbx_description
1 polymer ?
#
loop_
_entity_poly.entity_id
_entity_poly.type
_entity_poly.pdbx_seq_one_letter_code
_entity_poly.pdbx_strand_id
1 'polypeptide(L)'
;MNRMPFCPKCGIEFDGAPDFCPSCGQSLREAGRRPARGGRAARAGDHLSLGFNIALANPMVFAPVIIGGLISSAIRVWGRQPLSQSGYVPVVFIGSLISIVGSVVSFILNFAAIDMARDAYTNEPLDLSRSFSYAAGRIVTFFVASIVAGILSITIILIPIAILMMVIIVVDETGIVDALGQSFAVLGRDLGDIIVILLVAVIGYAVLGWVPLVGGLLTAGFSLVLDLAFIDVYDQYRREY
;
A
#
# COMPACT_ATOMS: atom_id res chain seq x y z
N MET A 1 -34.42 -8.81 -7.25
CA MET A 1 -34.39 -7.41 -6.77
C MET A 1 -33.47 -6.64 -7.69
N ASN A 2 -34.00 -5.73 -8.52
CA ASN A 2 -33.18 -4.84 -9.33
C ASN A 2 -32.47 -3.88 -8.38
N ARG A 3 -31.13 -3.90 -8.35
CA ARG A 3 -30.35 -2.89 -7.63
C ARG A 3 -30.47 -1.59 -8.41
N MET A 4 -31.01 -0.55 -7.79
CA MET A 4 -30.97 0.80 -8.33
C MET A 4 -29.50 1.27 -8.37
N PRO A 5 -29.05 1.87 -9.47
CA PRO A 5 -27.69 2.39 -9.54
C PRO A 5 -27.54 3.58 -8.57
N PHE A 6 -26.40 3.62 -7.88
CA PHE A 6 -26.07 4.69 -6.93
C PHE A 6 -24.68 5.26 -7.26
N CYS A 7 -24.47 6.53 -6.92
CA CYS A 7 -23.18 7.19 -7.13
C CYS A 7 -22.20 6.86 -6.00
N PRO A 8 -21.01 6.29 -6.26
CA PRO A 8 -20.07 5.91 -5.20
C PRO A 8 -19.46 7.10 -4.46
N LYS A 9 -19.41 8.30 -5.09
CA LYS A 9 -18.85 9.51 -4.48
C LYS A 9 -19.80 10.28 -3.56
N CYS A 10 -21.11 10.27 -3.85
CA CYS A 10 -22.09 11.07 -3.10
C CYS A 10 -23.25 10.26 -2.52
N GLY A 11 -23.32 8.95 -2.79
CA GLY A 11 -24.31 8.05 -2.22
C GLY A 11 -25.74 8.23 -2.75
N ILE A 12 -25.95 9.07 -3.76
CA ILE A 12 -27.29 9.37 -4.28
C ILE A 12 -27.69 8.28 -5.28
N GLU A 13 -28.89 7.73 -5.07
CA GLU A 13 -29.59 6.84 -5.99
C GLU A 13 -30.26 7.64 -7.09
N PHE A 14 -30.25 7.12 -8.31
CA PHE A 14 -30.90 7.76 -9.45
C PHE A 14 -31.57 6.73 -10.34
N ASP A 15 -32.71 7.12 -10.90
CA ASP A 15 -33.43 6.28 -11.85
C ASP A 15 -32.77 6.40 -13.24
N GLY A 16 -32.05 5.35 -13.64
CA GLY A 16 -31.47 5.19 -14.98
C GLY A 16 -29.96 4.97 -15.00
N ALA A 17 -29.38 4.87 -16.19
CA ALA A 17 -27.94 4.71 -16.41
C ALA A 17 -27.32 5.96 -17.07
N PRO A 18 -27.27 7.11 -16.37
CA PRO A 18 -26.61 8.30 -16.89
C PRO A 18 -25.09 8.09 -16.97
N ASP A 19 -24.45 8.68 -17.98
CA ASP A 19 -22.99 8.64 -18.14
C ASP A 19 -22.24 9.40 -17.03
N PHE A 20 -22.93 10.31 -16.33
CA PHE A 20 -22.39 11.14 -15.25
C PHE A 20 -23.39 11.29 -14.09
N CYS A 21 -22.89 11.39 -12.86
CA CYS A 21 -23.72 11.66 -11.69
C CYS A 21 -24.28 13.09 -11.76
N PRO A 22 -25.61 13.28 -11.68
CA PRO A 22 -26.23 14.60 -11.77
C PRO A 22 -25.92 15.51 -10.57
N SER A 23 -25.51 14.94 -9.43
CA SER A 23 -25.23 15.71 -8.21
C SER A 23 -23.77 16.12 -8.07
N CYS A 24 -22.82 15.26 -8.45
CA CYS A 24 -21.38 15.51 -8.23
C CYS A 24 -20.53 15.50 -9.51
N GLY A 25 -21.13 15.25 -10.69
CA GLY A 25 -20.46 15.29 -11.98
C GLY A 25 -19.50 14.12 -12.28
N GLN A 26 -19.43 13.10 -11.42
CA GLN A 26 -18.54 11.94 -11.62
C GLN A 26 -18.97 11.09 -12.82
N SER A 27 -18.03 10.65 -13.67
CA SER A 27 -18.30 9.71 -14.75
C SER A 27 -18.72 8.33 -14.20
N LEU A 28 -19.92 7.88 -14.56
CA LEU A 28 -20.46 6.57 -14.19
C LEU A 28 -20.14 5.51 -15.25
N ARG A 29 -19.79 5.95 -16.48
CA ARG A 29 -19.37 5.08 -17.60
C ARG A 29 -18.06 4.32 -17.34
N GLU A 30 -17.18 4.87 -16.51
CA GLU A 30 -15.92 4.25 -16.09
C GLU A 30 -16.01 3.54 -14.75
N ALA A 31 -16.87 4.03 -13.84
CA ALA A 31 -17.20 3.30 -12.61
C ALA A 31 -17.85 1.93 -12.90
N GLY A 32 -18.55 1.81 -14.04
CA GLY A 32 -19.14 0.56 -14.54
C GLY A 32 -18.23 -0.34 -15.37
N ARG A 33 -16.95 0.03 -15.60
CA ARG A 33 -15.96 -0.79 -16.32
C ARG A 33 -15.00 -1.54 -15.41
N ARG A 34 -15.30 -1.66 -14.11
CA ARG A 34 -14.76 -2.81 -13.39
C ARG A 34 -15.44 -4.04 -13.99
N PRO A 35 -14.70 -5.07 -14.45
CA PRO A 35 -15.35 -6.31 -14.85
C PRO A 35 -16.18 -6.76 -13.66
N ALA A 36 -17.51 -6.79 -13.84
CA ALA A 36 -18.41 -7.41 -12.89
C ALA A 36 -17.96 -8.87 -12.79
N ARG A 37 -17.19 -9.20 -11.74
CA ARG A 37 -16.75 -10.56 -11.47
C ARG A 37 -18.00 -11.35 -11.11
N GLY A 38 -18.50 -12.11 -12.08
CA GLY A 38 -19.52 -13.10 -11.85
C GLY A 38 -18.97 -14.18 -10.94
N GLY A 39 -19.49 -14.25 -9.71
CA GLY A 39 -19.81 -15.47 -8.96
C GLY A 39 -18.75 -16.57 -8.76
N ARG A 40 -17.48 -16.36 -9.08
CA ARG A 40 -16.38 -17.27 -8.73
C ARG A 40 -15.37 -16.49 -7.91
N ALA A 41 -15.11 -16.98 -6.69
CA ALA A 41 -14.03 -16.54 -5.83
C ALA A 41 -12.81 -16.19 -6.68
N ALA A 42 -12.45 -14.91 -6.70
CA ALA A 42 -11.21 -14.46 -7.33
C ALA A 42 -10.08 -15.28 -6.69
N ARG A 43 -9.25 -15.92 -7.50
CA ARG A 43 -8.13 -16.73 -6.97
C ARG A 43 -6.99 -15.80 -6.62
N ALA A 44 -6.07 -16.17 -5.72
CA ALA A 44 -4.87 -15.39 -5.41
C ALA A 44 -4.13 -14.76 -6.61
N GLY A 45 -4.02 -15.49 -7.73
CA GLY A 45 -3.38 -14.98 -8.96
C GLY A 45 -4.15 -13.83 -9.63
N ASP A 46 -5.46 -13.77 -9.44
CA ASP A 46 -6.32 -12.69 -9.91
C ASP A 46 -6.03 -11.39 -9.18
N HIS A 47 -5.85 -11.43 -7.85
CA HIS A 47 -5.51 -10.25 -7.05
C HIS A 47 -4.13 -9.70 -7.42
N LEU A 48 -3.15 -10.60 -7.60
CA LEU A 48 -1.79 -10.24 -8.01
C LEU A 48 -1.74 -9.65 -9.42
N SER A 49 -2.43 -10.28 -10.38
CA SER A 49 -2.47 -9.78 -11.76
C SER A 49 -3.20 -8.44 -11.86
N LEU A 50 -4.27 -8.24 -11.07
CA LEU A 50 -4.94 -6.95 -10.97
C LEU A 50 -3.98 -5.88 -10.41
N GLY A 51 -3.33 -6.15 -9.27
CA GLY A 51 -2.38 -5.21 -8.68
C GLY A 51 -1.25 -4.84 -9.64
N PHE A 52 -0.71 -5.83 -10.36
CA PHE A 52 0.30 -5.60 -11.39
C PHE A 52 -0.22 -4.71 -12.53
N ASN A 53 -1.42 -4.98 -13.04
CA ASN A 53 -2.02 -4.20 -14.13
C ASN A 53 -2.31 -2.75 -13.70
N ILE A 54 -2.83 -2.54 -12.49
CA ILE A 54 -3.10 -1.19 -11.95
C ILE A 54 -1.80 -0.42 -11.79
N ALA A 55 -0.76 -1.05 -11.23
CA ALA A 55 0.54 -0.42 -11.06
C ALA A 55 1.17 -0.02 -12.40
N LEU A 56 1.10 -0.88 -13.43
CA LEU A 56 1.60 -0.57 -14.77
C LEU A 56 0.78 0.50 -15.50
N ALA A 57 -0.54 0.51 -15.33
CA ALA A 57 -1.40 1.54 -15.90
C ALA A 57 -1.15 2.91 -15.26
N ASN A 58 -0.70 2.93 -14.00
CA ASN A 58 -0.49 4.14 -13.21
C ASN A 58 0.94 4.21 -12.65
N PRO A 59 1.95 4.53 -13.48
CA PRO A 59 3.35 4.51 -13.05
C PRO A 59 3.67 5.53 -11.93
N MET A 60 2.82 6.54 -11.74
CA MET A 60 2.99 7.53 -10.67
C MET A 60 2.87 6.94 -9.27
N VAL A 61 2.20 5.79 -9.10
CA VAL A 61 2.07 5.10 -7.80
C VAL A 61 3.44 4.63 -7.28
N PHE A 62 4.43 4.44 -8.16
CA PHE A 62 5.79 4.10 -7.74
C PHE A 62 6.58 5.30 -7.19
N ALA A 63 6.10 6.53 -7.34
CA ALA A 63 6.86 7.73 -6.98
C ALA A 63 7.33 7.76 -5.51
N PRO A 64 6.47 7.50 -4.49
CA PRO A 64 6.92 7.52 -3.10
C PRO A 64 8.00 6.48 -2.84
N VAL A 65 7.84 5.29 -3.42
CA VAL A 65 8.73 4.15 -3.26
C VAL A 65 10.10 4.43 -3.90
N ILE A 66 10.13 4.99 -5.10
CA ILE A 66 11.36 5.38 -5.79
C ILE A 66 12.09 6.47 -4.99
N ILE A 67 11.38 7.51 -4.54
CA ILE A 67 11.96 8.59 -3.75
C ILE A 67 12.52 8.04 -2.44
N GLY A 68 11.77 7.19 -1.73
CA GLY A 68 12.23 6.54 -0.49
C GLY A 68 13.46 5.65 -0.71
N GLY A 69 13.51 4.93 -1.83
CA GLY A 69 14.67 4.14 -2.24
C GLY A 69 15.92 4.98 -2.53
N LEU A 70 15.75 6.13 -3.19
CA LEU A 70 16.83 7.09 -3.45
C LEU A 70 17.34 7.73 -2.16
N ILE A 71 16.44 8.15 -1.26
CA ILE A 71 16.81 8.70 0.06
C ILE A 71 17.59 7.64 0.85
N SER A 72 17.09 6.41 0.92
CA SER A 72 17.75 5.30 1.62
C SER A 72 19.13 4.99 1.04
N SER A 73 19.27 5.07 -0.29
CA SER A 73 20.56 4.86 -0.96
C SER A 73 21.54 6.00 -0.67
N ALA A 74 21.07 7.24 -0.69
CA ALA A 74 21.87 8.40 -0.32
C ALA A 74 22.36 8.30 1.13
N ILE A 75 21.49 7.94 2.08
CA ILE A 75 21.87 7.72 3.48
C ILE A 75 22.98 6.66 3.60
N ARG A 76 22.90 5.55 2.86
CA ARG A 76 23.93 4.50 2.89
C ARG A 76 25.27 4.97 2.35
N VAL A 77 25.28 5.78 1.29
CA VAL A 77 26.52 6.31 0.71
C VAL A 77 27.19 7.28 1.69
N TRP A 78 26.41 8.15 2.32
CA TRP A 78 26.91 9.16 3.25
C TRP A 78 27.29 8.53 4.60
N GLY A 79 26.56 7.51 5.06
CA GLY A 79 26.81 6.79 6.30
C GLY A 79 28.00 5.81 6.26
N ARG A 80 28.53 5.48 5.07
CA ARG A 80 29.71 4.60 4.90
C ARG A 80 31.06 5.33 4.94
N GLN A 81 31.08 6.63 5.22
CA GLN A 81 32.33 7.35 5.40
C GLN A 81 33.13 6.68 6.54
N PRO A 82 34.38 6.23 6.28
CA PRO A 82 35.17 5.51 7.28
C PRO A 82 35.32 6.41 8.51
N LEU A 83 35.02 5.85 9.68
CA LEU A 83 35.30 6.44 11.00
C LEU A 83 36.82 6.57 11.16
N SER A 84 37.46 7.49 10.42
CA SER A 84 38.86 7.79 10.63
C SER A 84 39.00 8.37 12.04
N GLN A 85 39.81 7.71 12.87
CA GLN A 85 40.09 8.08 14.25
C GLN A 85 40.53 9.54 14.44
N SER A 86 41.03 10.21 13.39
CA SER A 86 41.50 11.59 13.44
C SER A 86 40.39 12.58 13.08
N GLY A 87 39.46 12.77 14.03
CA GLY A 87 38.80 14.05 14.28
C GLY A 87 37.98 14.68 13.15
N TYR A 88 36.69 14.31 13.05
CA TYR A 88 35.62 15.23 12.62
C TYR A 88 34.28 14.82 13.27
N VAL A 89 34.17 15.03 14.59
CA VAL A 89 32.91 14.92 15.35
C VAL A 89 31.74 15.68 14.70
N PRO A 90 31.92 16.88 14.09
CA PRO A 90 30.84 17.60 13.44
C PRO A 90 30.26 16.89 12.21
N VAL A 91 31.08 16.17 11.43
CA VAL A 91 30.63 15.49 10.20
C VAL A 91 29.77 14.27 10.54
N VAL A 92 30.17 13.51 11.58
CA VAL A 92 29.39 12.36 12.06
C VAL A 92 28.04 12.82 12.63
N PHE A 93 28.02 13.94 13.36
CA PHE A 93 26.78 14.51 13.90
C PHE A 93 25.82 15.00 12.82
N ILE A 94 26.32 15.72 11.79
CA ILE A 94 25.48 16.16 10.68
C ILE A 94 24.96 14.95 9.88
N GLY A 95 25.83 13.96 9.63
CA GLY A 95 25.46 12.73 8.93
C GLY A 95 24.37 11.94 9.66
N SER A 96 24.43 11.87 10.99
CA SER A 96 23.39 11.19 11.78
C SER A 96 22.06 11.94 11.75
N LEU A 97 22.06 13.27 11.85
CA LEU A 97 20.84 14.07 11.71
C LEU A 97 20.18 13.89 10.34
N ILE A 98 20.97 13.94 9.25
CA ILE A 98 20.46 13.70 7.89
C ILE A 98 19.88 12.28 7.77
N SER A 99 20.54 11.29 8.38
CA SER A 99 20.07 9.90 8.37
C SER A 99 18.75 9.73 9.11
N ILE A 100 18.60 10.38 10.27
CA ILE A 100 17.36 10.38 11.05
C ILE A 100 16.24 11.02 10.23
N VAL A 101 16.45 12.24 9.72
CA VAL A 101 15.44 12.95 8.90
C VAL A 101 15.07 12.12 7.67
N GLY A 102 16.05 11.59 6.94
CA GLY A 102 15.80 10.78 5.76
C GLY A 102 15.08 9.46 6.09
N SER A 103 15.34 8.85 7.24
CA SER A 103 14.60 7.66 7.69
C SER A 103 13.15 7.96 8.02
N VAL A 104 12.87 9.10 8.66
CA VAL A 104 11.51 9.58 8.94
C VAL A 104 10.76 9.88 7.65
N VAL A 105 11.41 10.58 6.70
CA VAL A 105 10.79 10.87 5.39
C VAL A 105 10.53 9.58 4.62
N SER A 106 11.47 8.63 4.61
CA SER A 106 11.28 7.32 3.96
C SER A 106 10.15 6.52 4.60
N PHE A 107 10.03 6.58 5.93
CA PHE A 107 8.92 5.98 6.66
C PHE A 107 7.58 6.55 6.23
N ILE A 108 7.45 7.88 6.17
CA ILE A 108 6.23 8.55 5.68
C ILE A 108 5.90 8.15 4.23
N LEU A 109 6.92 8.10 3.36
CA LEU A 109 6.76 7.74 1.96
C LEU A 109 6.24 6.30 1.76
N ASN A 110 6.55 5.37 2.66
CA ASN A 110 5.98 4.02 2.59
C ASN A 110 4.46 4.03 2.80
N PHE A 111 3.95 4.81 3.76
CA PHE A 111 2.48 4.93 3.94
C PHE A 111 1.84 5.74 2.81
N ALA A 112 2.52 6.76 2.31
CA ALA A 112 2.06 7.48 1.13
C ALA A 112 1.97 6.56 -0.11
N ALA A 113 2.83 5.54 -0.22
CA ALA A 113 2.72 4.53 -1.28
C ALA A 113 1.45 3.69 -1.17
N ILE A 114 1.08 3.25 0.05
CA ILE A 114 -0.15 2.49 0.27
C ILE A 114 -1.38 3.37 -0.02
N ASP A 115 -1.34 4.65 0.36
CA ASP A 115 -2.41 5.61 0.07
C ASP A 115 -2.55 5.88 -1.44
N MET A 116 -1.44 6.09 -2.14
CA MET A 116 -1.46 6.21 -3.61
C MET A 116 -1.90 4.90 -4.29
N ALA A 117 -1.59 3.73 -3.71
CA ALA A 117 -2.06 2.45 -4.20
C ALA A 117 -3.59 2.34 -4.06
N ARG A 118 -4.14 2.76 -2.92
CA ARG A 118 -5.59 2.89 -2.70
C ARG A 118 -6.20 3.82 -3.73
N ASP A 119 -5.65 5.01 -3.94
CA ASP A 119 -6.15 5.98 -4.92
C ASP A 119 -6.12 5.42 -6.34
N ALA A 120 -5.05 4.76 -6.74
CA ALA A 120 -4.96 4.08 -8.05
C ALA A 120 -6.01 2.98 -8.18
N TYR A 121 -6.22 2.21 -7.12
CA TYR A 121 -7.21 1.15 -7.09
C TYR A 121 -8.64 1.69 -7.20
N THR A 122 -8.94 2.84 -6.60
CA THR A 122 -10.25 3.51 -6.67
C THR A 122 -10.41 4.44 -7.88
N ASN A 123 -9.40 4.58 -8.74
CA ASN A 123 -9.33 5.56 -9.84
C ASN A 123 -9.47 7.03 -9.36
N GLU A 124 -8.93 7.34 -8.19
CA GLU A 124 -8.75 8.70 -7.71
C GLU A 124 -7.50 9.36 -8.32
N PRO A 125 -7.46 10.72 -8.38
CA PRO A 125 -6.30 11.42 -8.90
C PRO A 125 -5.07 11.17 -8.01
N LEU A 126 -3.98 10.72 -8.64
CA LEU A 126 -2.72 10.42 -7.96
C LEU A 126 -1.97 11.72 -7.65
N ASP A 127 -1.85 12.04 -6.36
CA ASP A 127 -1.12 13.20 -5.89
C ASP A 127 -0.20 12.83 -4.72
N LEU A 128 1.10 12.76 -4.99
CA LEU A 128 2.12 12.47 -4.00
C LEU A 128 2.10 13.45 -2.82
N SER A 129 1.83 14.73 -3.09
CA SER A 129 1.80 15.76 -2.04
C SER A 129 0.62 15.54 -1.10
N ARG A 130 -0.55 15.18 -1.65
CA ARG A 130 -1.74 14.82 -0.86
C ARG A 130 -1.46 13.59 0.00
N SER A 131 -0.97 12.51 -0.59
CA SER A 131 -0.69 11.25 0.13
C SER A 131 0.43 11.41 1.16
N PHE A 132 1.47 12.20 0.86
CA PHE A 132 2.51 12.52 1.84
C PHE A 132 1.96 13.33 3.01
N SER A 133 1.14 14.36 2.75
CA SER A 133 0.52 15.17 3.79
C SER A 133 -0.42 14.33 4.66
N TYR A 134 -1.19 13.43 4.06
CA TYR A 134 -2.03 12.48 4.77
C TYR A 134 -1.19 11.56 5.67
N ALA A 135 -0.13 10.95 5.11
CA ALA A 135 0.79 10.09 5.84
C ALA A 135 1.48 10.81 7.01
N ALA A 136 1.95 12.04 6.78
CA ALA A 136 2.58 12.87 7.80
C ALA A 136 1.59 13.31 8.89
N GLY A 137 0.35 13.65 8.53
CA GLY A 137 -0.69 14.04 9.49
C GLY A 137 -1.07 12.93 10.47
N ARG A 138 -0.94 11.66 10.05
CA ARG A 138 -1.24 10.47 10.88
C ARG A 138 0.02 9.73 11.34
N ILE A 139 1.17 10.41 11.37
CA ILE A 139 2.47 9.80 11.68
C ILE A 139 2.49 9.03 13.00
N VAL A 140 1.79 9.53 14.03
CA VAL A 140 1.73 8.88 15.36
C VAL A 140 0.99 7.54 15.26
N THR A 141 -0.15 7.50 14.56
CA THR A 141 -0.92 6.27 14.35
C THR A 141 -0.11 5.25 13.57
N PHE A 142 0.52 5.68 12.47
CA PHE A 142 1.36 4.80 11.66
C PHE A 142 2.61 4.31 12.40
N PHE A 143 3.20 5.14 13.25
CA PHE A 143 4.33 4.75 14.09
C PHE A 143 3.94 3.64 15.07
N VAL A 144 2.85 3.81 15.82
CA VAL A 144 2.37 2.78 16.75
C VAL A 144 1.94 1.51 15.98
N ALA A 145 1.27 1.66 14.83
CA ALA A 145 0.89 0.54 13.98
C ALA A 145 2.10 -0.25 13.49
N SER A 146 3.20 0.43 13.15
CA SER A 146 4.44 -0.21 12.71
C SER A 146 5.13 -1.02 13.80
N ILE A 147 5.04 -0.60 15.06
CA ILE A 147 5.52 -1.38 16.20
C ILE A 147 4.69 -2.66 16.35
N VAL A 148 3.36 -2.53 16.31
CA VAL A 148 2.46 -3.69 16.40
C VAL A 148 2.68 -4.65 15.23
N ALA A 149 2.74 -4.15 14.00
CA ALA A 149 3.03 -4.92 12.80
C ALA A 149 4.40 -5.62 12.89
N GLY A 150 5.41 -4.94 13.43
CA GLY A 150 6.75 -5.49 13.65
C GLY A 150 6.75 -6.65 14.64
N ILE A 151 6.02 -6.52 15.77
CA ILE A 151 5.87 -7.60 16.75
C ILE A 151 5.15 -8.81 16.14
N LEU A 152 4.06 -8.58 15.39
CA LEU A 152 3.33 -9.65 14.70
C LEU A 152 4.23 -10.36 13.66
N SER A 153 5.04 -9.60 12.93
CA SER A 153 5.92 -10.12 11.87
C SER A 153 7.05 -11.02 12.37
N ILE A 154 7.31 -11.08 13.70
CA ILE A 154 8.26 -12.04 14.28
C ILE A 154 7.83 -13.48 13.99
N THR A 155 6.53 -13.74 13.92
CA THR A 155 6.00 -15.06 13.58
C THR A 155 5.51 -15.09 12.14
N ILE A 156 5.98 -16.07 11.35
CA ILE A 156 5.65 -16.21 9.92
C ILE A 156 4.13 -16.24 9.69
N ILE A 157 3.38 -16.88 10.60
CA ILE A 157 1.93 -17.05 10.50
C ILE A 157 1.18 -15.71 10.63
N LEU A 158 1.71 -14.74 11.38
CA LEU A 158 1.05 -13.44 11.61
C LEU A 158 1.51 -12.33 10.63
N ILE A 159 2.46 -12.61 9.73
CA ILE A 159 2.88 -11.67 8.69
C ILE A 159 1.68 -11.16 7.86
N PRO A 160 0.75 -12.01 7.38
CA PRO A 160 -0.39 -11.52 6.61
C PRO A 160 -1.30 -10.56 7.39
N ILE A 161 -1.44 -10.79 8.70
CA ILE A 161 -2.23 -9.93 9.59
C ILE A 161 -1.57 -8.58 9.71
N ALA A 162 -0.24 -8.54 9.88
CA ALA A 162 0.51 -7.30 9.93
C ALA A 162 0.35 -6.47 8.65
N ILE A 163 0.41 -7.10 7.48
CA ILE A 163 0.23 -6.42 6.18
C ILE A 163 -1.22 -5.93 6.02
N LEU A 164 -2.22 -6.80 6.24
CA LEU A 164 -3.63 -6.44 6.15
C LEU A 164 -4.00 -5.31 7.11
N MET A 165 -3.50 -5.35 8.35
CA MET A 165 -3.73 -4.29 9.32
C MET A 165 -3.24 -2.93 8.78
N MET A 166 -2.04 -2.87 8.18
CA MET A 166 -1.52 -1.62 7.60
C MET A 166 -2.38 -1.14 6.43
N VAL A 167 -2.78 -2.04 5.54
CA VAL A 167 -3.69 -1.73 4.42
C VAL A 167 -5.02 -1.17 4.94
N ILE A 168 -5.63 -1.81 5.93
CA ILE A 168 -6.92 -1.41 6.50
C ILE A 168 -6.85 -0.03 7.17
N ILE A 169 -5.79 0.25 7.95
CA ILE A 169 -5.59 1.57 8.60
C ILE A 169 -5.52 2.69 7.54
N VAL A 170 -4.92 2.41 6.39
CA VAL A 170 -4.79 3.38 5.29
C VAL A 170 -6.10 3.51 4.50
N VAL A 171 -6.74 2.38 4.18
CA VAL A 171 -7.95 2.32 3.32
C VAL A 171 -9.19 2.84 4.02
N ASP A 172 -9.41 2.47 5.28
CA ASP A 172 -10.61 2.85 6.04
C ASP A 172 -10.35 3.96 7.06
N GLU A 173 -9.12 4.45 7.13
CA GLU A 173 -8.71 5.53 8.04
C GLU A 173 -8.96 5.21 9.52
N THR A 174 -8.99 3.93 9.87
CA THR A 174 -9.34 3.42 11.21
C THR A 174 -8.15 3.43 12.17
N GLY A 175 -8.44 3.14 13.45
CA GLY A 175 -7.42 2.92 14.48
C GLY A 175 -6.85 1.49 14.44
N ILE A 176 -5.78 1.29 15.21
CA ILE A 176 -5.02 0.03 15.23
C ILE A 176 -5.86 -1.14 15.74
N VAL A 177 -6.69 -0.92 16.77
CA VAL A 177 -7.50 -1.98 17.40
C VAL A 177 -8.56 -2.49 16.41
N ASP A 178 -9.25 -1.58 15.73
CA ASP A 178 -10.29 -1.93 14.74
C ASP A 178 -9.66 -2.65 13.54
N ALA A 179 -8.55 -2.10 13.02
CA ALA A 179 -7.84 -2.71 11.90
C ALA A 179 -7.28 -4.10 12.23
N LEU A 180 -6.82 -4.32 13.46
CA LEU A 180 -6.35 -5.62 13.91
C LEU A 180 -7.52 -6.62 13.92
N GLY A 181 -8.66 -6.27 14.50
CA GLY A 181 -9.85 -7.13 14.50
C GLY A 181 -10.32 -7.47 13.08
N GLN A 182 -10.37 -6.47 12.20
CA GLN A 182 -10.76 -6.65 10.80
C GLN A 182 -9.74 -7.52 10.03
N SER A 183 -8.44 -7.34 10.25
CA SER A 183 -7.41 -8.16 9.58
C SER A 183 -7.50 -9.65 9.94
N PHE A 184 -7.82 -10.00 11.19
CA PHE A 184 -8.11 -11.38 11.58
C PHE A 184 -9.38 -11.92 10.91
N ALA A 185 -10.42 -11.09 10.80
CA ALA A 185 -11.68 -11.49 10.15
C ALA A 185 -11.49 -11.75 8.65
N VAL A 186 -10.72 -10.89 7.97
CA VAL A 186 -10.33 -11.06 6.56
C VAL A 186 -9.51 -12.33 6.39
N LEU A 187 -8.48 -12.54 7.23
CA LEU A 187 -7.65 -13.73 7.16
C LEU A 187 -8.44 -15.02 7.38
N GLY A 188 -9.37 -15.04 8.35
CA GLY A 188 -10.17 -16.22 8.65
C GLY A 188 -11.10 -16.63 7.52
N ARG A 189 -11.50 -15.68 6.66
CA ARG A 189 -12.42 -15.92 5.55
C ARG A 189 -11.69 -16.28 4.26
N ASP A 190 -10.63 -15.54 3.94
CA ASP A 190 -9.91 -15.65 2.66
C ASP A 190 -8.50 -16.25 2.84
N LEU A 191 -8.35 -17.14 3.83
CA LEU A 191 -7.07 -17.73 4.23
C LEU A 191 -6.32 -18.35 3.04
N GLY A 192 -7.04 -19.05 2.15
CA GLY A 192 -6.45 -19.73 1.00
C GLY A 192 -5.75 -18.78 0.05
N ASP A 193 -6.42 -17.68 -0.32
CA ASP A 193 -5.85 -16.72 -1.26
C ASP A 193 -4.71 -15.91 -0.63
N ILE A 194 -4.86 -15.52 0.64
CA ILE A 194 -3.83 -14.81 1.40
C ILE A 194 -2.56 -15.66 1.55
N ILE A 195 -2.68 -16.97 1.82
CA ILE A 195 -1.52 -17.88 1.91
C ILE A 195 -0.78 -17.96 0.57
N VAL A 196 -1.51 -18.04 -0.55
CA VAL A 196 -0.88 -18.09 -1.87
C VAL A 196 -0.19 -16.77 -2.21
N ILE A 197 -0.82 -15.62 -1.92
CA ILE A 197 -0.19 -14.30 -2.08
C ILE A 197 1.08 -14.23 -1.22
N LEU A 198 1.05 -14.69 0.03
CA LEU A 198 2.21 -14.74 0.92
C LEU A 198 3.33 -15.62 0.34
N LEU A 199 3.00 -16.79 -0.21
CA LEU A 199 3.97 -17.68 -0.82
C LEU A 199 4.63 -17.03 -2.05
N VAL A 200 3.85 -16.36 -2.90
CA VAL A 200 4.36 -15.57 -4.02
C VAL A 200 5.23 -14.42 -3.52
N ALA A 201 4.87 -13.75 -2.44
CA ALA A 201 5.66 -12.68 -1.83
C ALA A 201 7.03 -13.21 -1.38
N VAL A 202 7.08 -14.32 -0.65
CA VAL A 202 8.34 -14.94 -0.18
C VAL A 202 9.25 -15.31 -1.34
N ILE A 203 8.71 -15.98 -2.37
CA ILE A 203 9.48 -16.37 -3.56
C ILE A 203 9.95 -15.12 -4.32
N GLY A 204 9.06 -14.16 -4.54
CA GLY A 204 9.35 -12.92 -5.25
C GLY A 204 10.48 -12.15 -4.57
N TYR A 205 10.41 -11.95 -3.25
CA TYR A 205 11.47 -11.28 -2.50
C TYR A 205 12.80 -12.04 -2.53
N ALA A 206 12.77 -13.38 -2.42
CA ALA A 206 13.99 -14.19 -2.52
C ALA A 206 14.67 -14.04 -3.89
N VAL A 207 13.90 -14.12 -4.97
CA VAL A 207 14.42 -14.00 -6.35
C VAL A 207 14.90 -12.58 -6.66
N LEU A 208 14.12 -11.55 -6.31
CA LEU A 208 14.47 -10.16 -6.57
C LEU A 208 15.68 -9.69 -5.75
N GLY A 209 15.85 -10.25 -4.54
CA GLY A 209 17.02 -9.99 -3.70
C GLY A 209 18.35 -10.47 -4.30
N TRP A 210 18.32 -11.41 -5.24
CA TRP A 210 19.52 -11.91 -5.92
C TRP A 210 19.95 -11.03 -7.10
N VAL A 211 19.12 -10.09 -7.54
CA VAL A 211 19.44 -9.22 -8.67
C VAL A 211 20.34 -8.07 -8.21
N PRO A 212 21.62 -8.02 -8.64
CA PRO A 212 22.51 -6.93 -8.25
C PRO A 212 22.05 -5.62 -8.88
N LEU A 213 22.42 -4.49 -8.25
CA LEU A 213 22.18 -3.11 -8.70
C LEU A 213 20.72 -2.64 -8.71
N VAL A 214 19.80 -3.41 -9.33
CA VAL A 214 18.38 -3.04 -9.49
C VAL A 214 17.44 -3.77 -8.53
N GLY A 215 17.92 -4.80 -7.81
CA GLY A 215 17.10 -5.61 -6.90
C GLY A 215 16.34 -4.78 -5.87
N GLY A 216 16.94 -3.69 -5.36
CA GLY A 216 16.27 -2.78 -4.43
C GLY A 216 15.04 -2.10 -5.04
N LEU A 217 15.15 -1.58 -6.26
CA LEU A 217 14.04 -0.91 -6.96
C LEU A 217 12.95 -1.91 -7.37
N LEU A 218 13.34 -3.11 -7.83
CA LEU A 218 12.41 -4.18 -8.18
C LEU A 218 11.64 -4.68 -6.95
N THR A 219 12.33 -4.87 -5.82
CA THR A 219 11.73 -5.23 -4.53
C THR A 219 10.68 -4.21 -4.11
N ALA A 220 11.00 -2.93 -4.29
CA ALA A 220 10.13 -1.83 -3.95
C ALA A 220 8.87 -1.81 -4.84
N GLY A 221 9.04 -1.99 -6.16
CA GLY A 221 7.90 -2.11 -7.08
C GLY A 221 7.06 -3.37 -6.84
N PHE A 222 7.69 -4.48 -6.47
CA PHE A 222 6.99 -5.71 -6.12
C PHE A 222 6.18 -5.55 -4.83
N SER A 223 6.72 -4.86 -3.82
CA SER A 223 5.98 -4.52 -2.59
C SER A 223 4.69 -3.77 -2.91
N LEU A 224 4.74 -2.79 -3.82
CA LEU A 224 3.54 -2.04 -4.23
C LEU A 224 2.48 -2.94 -4.88
N VAL A 225 2.90 -3.91 -5.70
CA VAL A 225 1.98 -4.88 -6.32
C VAL A 225 1.32 -5.76 -5.25
N LEU A 226 2.08 -6.15 -4.23
CA LEU A 226 1.51 -6.88 -3.09
C LEU A 226 0.52 -6.01 -2.31
N ASP A 227 0.85 -4.75 -2.05
CA ASP A 227 -0.05 -3.81 -1.37
C ASP A 227 -1.38 -3.68 -2.12
N LEU A 228 -1.34 -3.51 -3.44
CA LEU A 228 -2.54 -3.50 -4.30
C LEU A 228 -3.32 -4.82 -4.25
N ALA A 229 -2.64 -5.95 -4.22
CA ALA A 229 -3.31 -7.25 -4.12
C ALA A 229 -4.02 -7.40 -2.77
N PHE A 230 -3.40 -6.98 -1.66
CA PHE A 230 -4.03 -6.97 -0.34
C PHE A 230 -5.18 -5.95 -0.25
N ILE A 231 -5.09 -4.81 -0.92
CA ILE A 231 -6.20 -3.85 -1.06
C ILE A 231 -7.39 -4.51 -1.78
N ASP A 232 -7.17 -5.24 -2.87
CA ASP A 232 -8.23 -5.94 -3.61
C ASP A 232 -8.89 -7.04 -2.77
N VAL A 233 -8.09 -7.85 -2.05
CA VAL A 233 -8.60 -8.85 -1.10
C VAL A 233 -9.47 -8.18 -0.03
N TYR A 234 -8.99 -7.09 0.56
CA TYR A 234 -9.74 -6.37 1.59
C TYR A 234 -11.03 -5.75 1.06
N ASP A 235 -10.98 -5.09 -0.09
CA ASP A 235 -12.15 -4.45 -0.70
C ASP A 235 -13.19 -5.49 -1.15
N GLN A 236 -12.77 -6.67 -1.63
CA GLN A 236 -13.70 -7.77 -1.88
C GLN A 236 -14.40 -8.21 -0.60
N TYR A 237 -13.64 -8.46 0.48
CA TYR A 237 -14.19 -8.80 1.79
C TYR A 237 -15.23 -7.74 2.25
N ARG A 238 -14.91 -6.45 2.14
CA ARG A 238 -15.78 -5.33 2.55
C ARG A 238 -17.05 -5.19 1.71
N ARG A 239 -17.11 -5.78 0.51
CA ARG A 239 -18.32 -5.75 -0.34
C ARG A 239 -19.26 -6.90 -0.04
N GLU A 240 -18.74 -7.99 0.52
CA GLU A 240 -19.53 -9.17 0.87
C GLU A 240 -20.16 -9.06 2.26
N TYR A 241 -19.65 -8.16 3.12
CA TYR A 241 -20.01 -7.99 4.54
C TYR A 241 -20.07 -6.52 4.96
#